data_AF-A0A800E8M6-F1
#
_entry.id   AF-A0A800E8M6-F1
#
_cell.length_a   1.000
_cell.length_b   1.000
_cell.length_c   1.000
_cell.angle_alpha   90.00
_cell.angle_beta   90.00
_cell.angle_gamma   90.00
#
_symmetry.space_group_name_H-M   'P 1'
#
loop_
_entity.id
_entity.type
_entity.pdbx_description
1 polymer ?
#
loop_
_entity_poly.entity_id
_entity_poly.type
_entity_poly.pdbx_seq_one_letter_code
_entity_poly.pdbx_strand_id
1 'polypeptide(L)'
;MNTIKELSIYPIAICFGLLFIFSSCEKEEVAFNIVSNDAQYMRKAYTEKGYTEVEVSPIVKTSCYFAQWDKTIMTPVSGLFEYYDSDNYWVASIDFGDGTCDEWATKTWDVNMFPDFPSGSEDFSVFDYFGNK
;
A
#
# COMPACT_ATOMS: atom_id res chain seq x y z
N MET A 1 -12.76 -70.06 54.29
CA MET A 1 -14.18 -69.73 54.07
C MET A 1 -14.21 -68.43 53.29
N ASN A 2 -14.72 -68.49 52.07
CA ASN A 2 -14.57 -67.50 51.02
C ASN A 2 -15.49 -66.29 51.23
N THR A 3 -15.03 -65.10 50.83
CA THR A 3 -15.93 -64.07 50.32
C THR A 3 -15.22 -63.21 49.28
N ILE A 4 -15.67 -63.35 48.03
CA ILE A 4 -15.41 -62.47 46.89
C ILE A 4 -16.42 -61.32 46.96
N LYS A 5 -15.97 -60.08 46.79
CA LYS A 5 -16.67 -58.91 46.20
C LYS A 5 -15.58 -57.93 45.76
N GLU A 6 -15.60 -57.15 44.68
CA GLU A 6 -16.38 -56.96 43.46
C GLU A 6 -15.55 -55.91 42.68
N LEU A 7 -15.71 -55.85 41.37
CA LEU A 7 -14.95 -55.01 40.43
C LEU A 7 -15.29 -53.51 40.61
N SER A 8 -14.33 -52.61 40.38
CA SER A 8 -14.65 -51.24 39.96
C SER A 8 -13.51 -50.64 39.13
N ILE A 9 -13.63 -50.79 37.82
CA ILE A 9 -12.93 -49.98 36.82
C ILE A 9 -13.77 -48.72 36.63
N TYR A 10 -13.23 -47.53 36.88
CA TYR A 10 -13.75 -46.30 36.27
C TYR A 10 -12.60 -45.37 35.82
N PRO A 11 -12.69 -44.83 34.59
CA PRO A 11 -11.73 -43.93 33.99
C PRO A 11 -11.99 -42.49 34.46
N ILE A 12 -10.94 -41.77 34.85
CA ILE A 12 -10.99 -40.32 35.04
C ILE A 12 -9.98 -39.77 34.02
N ALA A 13 -10.45 -39.56 32.79
CA ALA A 13 -10.95 -38.26 32.33
C ALA A 13 -9.81 -37.23 32.22
N ILE A 14 -9.23 -37.18 31.02
CA ILE A 14 -8.92 -35.96 30.26
C ILE A 14 -8.57 -34.74 31.12
N CYS A 15 -7.27 -34.49 31.33
CA CYS A 15 -6.75 -33.14 31.46
C CYS A 15 -6.03 -32.77 30.16
N PHE A 16 -6.84 -32.51 29.12
CA PHE A 16 -6.47 -31.59 28.06
C PHE A 16 -6.26 -30.23 28.72
N GLY A 17 -5.02 -29.77 28.76
CA GLY A 17 -4.63 -28.51 29.37
C GLY A 17 -3.42 -27.92 28.66
N LEU A 18 -3.52 -27.87 27.33
CA LEU A 18 -2.92 -26.90 26.42
C LEU A 18 -2.02 -25.87 27.13
N LEU A 19 -0.74 -26.20 27.29
CA LEU A 19 0.32 -25.21 27.39
C LEU A 19 0.57 -24.65 25.98
N PHE A 20 -0.45 -24.01 25.41
CA PHE A 20 -0.22 -23.06 24.32
C PHE A 20 0.34 -21.80 24.97
N ILE A 21 1.66 -21.77 25.09
CA ILE A 21 2.40 -20.56 25.35
C ILE A 21 2.16 -19.70 24.10
N PHE A 22 1.18 -18.80 24.17
CA PHE A 22 1.07 -17.73 23.18
C PHE A 22 2.34 -16.89 23.34
N SER A 23 3.34 -17.11 22.49
CA SER A 23 4.37 -16.11 22.27
C SER A 23 3.68 -14.94 21.59
N SER A 24 3.12 -14.02 22.38
CA SER A 24 2.70 -12.72 21.90
C SER A 24 3.95 -12.00 21.43
N CYS A 25 4.25 -12.09 20.14
CA CYS A 25 5.21 -11.21 19.51
C CYS A 25 4.57 -9.82 19.55
N GLU A 26 4.91 -9.01 20.54
CA GLU A 26 4.70 -7.56 20.43
C GLU A 26 5.48 -7.12 19.19
N LYS A 27 4.76 -6.84 18.11
CA LYS A 27 5.35 -6.17 16.95
C LYS A 27 5.75 -4.80 17.47
N GLU A 28 7.04 -4.54 17.55
CA GLU A 28 7.57 -3.22 17.88
C GLU A 28 7.00 -2.25 16.83
N GLU A 29 6.01 -1.45 17.22
CA GLU A 29 5.42 -0.45 16.35
C GLU A 29 6.45 0.65 16.12
N VAL A 30 7.28 0.48 15.09
CA VAL A 30 7.99 1.61 14.51
C VAL A 30 6.91 2.60 14.08
N ALA A 31 6.76 3.69 14.83
CA ALA A 31 5.78 4.73 14.58
C ALA A 31 6.15 5.45 13.28
N PHE A 32 5.74 4.88 12.14
CA PHE A 32 5.86 5.53 10.85
C PHE A 32 4.78 6.62 10.76
N ASN A 33 5.21 7.85 10.53
CA ASN A 33 4.30 8.89 10.06
C ASN A 33 4.20 8.74 8.54
N ILE A 34 2.99 8.46 8.07
CA ILE A 34 2.67 8.23 6.66
C ILE A 34 1.67 9.30 6.25
N VAL A 35 1.99 10.02 5.18
CA VAL A 35 1.15 11.08 4.63
C VAL A 35 1.14 10.99 3.11
N SER A 36 0.02 11.34 2.50
CA SER A 36 -0.03 11.49 1.05
C SER A 36 0.79 12.69 0.59
N ASN A 37 1.68 12.44 -0.36
CA ASN A 37 2.40 13.46 -1.13
C ASN A 37 1.65 13.84 -2.42
N ASP A 38 0.54 13.17 -2.75
CA ASP A 38 -0.29 13.44 -3.94
C ASP A 38 0.50 13.45 -5.26
N ALA A 39 1.56 12.65 -5.34
CA ALA A 39 2.54 12.65 -6.43
C ALA A 39 3.20 14.01 -6.69
N GLN A 40 3.18 14.96 -5.74
CA GLN A 40 3.70 16.32 -5.94
C GLN A 40 5.14 16.34 -6.43
N TYR A 41 5.99 15.44 -5.92
CA TYR A 41 7.37 15.32 -6.37
C TYR A 41 7.48 14.90 -7.85
N MET A 42 6.68 13.92 -8.27
CA MET A 42 6.69 13.43 -9.64
C MET A 42 6.13 14.47 -10.61
N ARG A 43 5.02 15.13 -10.24
CA ARG A 43 4.40 16.22 -11.03
C ARG A 43 5.37 17.40 -11.20
N LYS A 44 6.05 17.78 -10.12
CA LYS A 44 7.03 18.87 -10.12
C LYS A 44 8.24 18.55 -10.99
N ALA A 45 8.70 17.29 -11.01
CA ALA A 45 9.84 16.88 -11.83
C ALA A 45 9.62 17.09 -13.35
N TYR A 46 8.39 16.96 -13.85
CA TYR A 46 8.07 17.25 -15.25
C TYR A 46 8.01 18.76 -15.54
N THR A 47 7.31 19.51 -14.69
CA THR A 47 7.19 20.96 -14.87
C THR A 47 8.54 21.68 -14.73
N GLU A 48 9.42 21.23 -13.84
CA GLU A 48 10.81 21.73 -13.71
C GLU A 48 11.67 21.43 -14.93
N LYS A 49 11.35 20.39 -15.71
CA LYS A 49 12.00 20.08 -17.00
C LYS A 49 11.41 20.86 -18.18
N GLY A 50 10.38 21.68 -17.95
CA GLY A 50 9.76 22.52 -18.97
C GLY A 50 8.59 21.87 -19.73
N TYR A 51 8.12 20.70 -19.29
CA TYR A 51 6.91 20.10 -19.86
C TYR A 51 5.65 20.83 -19.38
N THR A 52 4.67 20.95 -20.27
CA THR A 52 3.36 21.52 -19.95
C THR A 52 2.50 20.44 -19.29
N GLU A 53 2.06 20.69 -18.06
CA GLU A 53 1.12 19.83 -17.35
C GLU A 53 -0.33 20.17 -17.75
N VAL A 54 -1.11 19.16 -18.08
CA VAL A 54 -2.55 19.24 -18.37
C VAL A 54 -3.29 18.36 -17.36
N GLU A 55 -4.20 18.96 -16.60
CA GLU A 55 -5.16 18.22 -15.77
C GLU A 55 -6.28 17.70 -16.66
N VAL A 56 -6.25 16.41 -16.99
CA VAL A 56 -7.30 15.74 -17.76
C VAL A 56 -8.48 15.40 -16.86
N SER A 57 -8.18 14.94 -15.64
CA SER A 57 -9.17 14.80 -14.58
C SER A 57 -8.55 15.14 -13.21
N PRO A 58 -9.29 15.84 -12.34
CA PRO A 58 -8.77 16.27 -11.05
C PRO A 58 -8.50 15.06 -10.14
N ILE A 59 -7.56 15.23 -9.20
CA ILE A 59 -7.32 14.21 -8.17
C ILE A 59 -8.56 14.09 -7.28
N VAL A 60 -9.10 12.88 -7.20
CA VAL A 60 -10.15 12.51 -6.23
C VAL A 60 -9.48 11.77 -5.08
N LYS A 61 -9.82 12.17 -3.85
CA LYS A 61 -9.29 11.54 -2.64
C LYS A 61 -10.41 10.93 -1.80
N THR A 62 -10.08 9.84 -1.12
CA THR A 62 -10.96 9.23 -0.12
C THR A 62 -10.18 8.79 1.11
N SER A 63 -10.92 8.46 2.18
CA SER A 63 -10.35 7.98 3.43
C SER A 63 -10.12 6.46 3.32
N CYS A 64 -8.85 6.06 3.16
CA CYS A 64 -8.46 4.67 2.94
C CYS A 64 -7.81 4.09 4.20
N TYR A 65 -8.28 2.94 4.67
CA TYR A 65 -7.65 2.21 5.76
C TYR A 65 -6.65 1.18 5.22
N PHE A 66 -5.41 1.26 5.69
CA PHE A 66 -4.31 0.38 5.31
C PHE A 66 -3.89 -0.51 6.48
N ALA A 67 -4.25 -1.79 6.42
CA ALA A 67 -4.00 -2.75 7.49
C ALA A 67 -2.49 -2.95 7.79
N GLN A 68 -1.62 -2.77 6.80
CA GLN A 68 -0.18 -2.95 6.98
C GLN A 68 0.45 -1.94 7.97
N TRP A 69 -0.18 -0.77 8.13
CA TRP A 69 0.25 0.28 9.06
C TRP A 69 -0.79 0.59 10.14
N ASP A 70 -1.94 -0.08 10.11
CA ASP A 70 -3.11 0.21 10.96
C ASP A 70 -3.50 1.70 10.95
N LYS A 71 -3.55 2.31 9.75
CA LYS A 71 -3.79 3.74 9.58
C LYS A 71 -4.83 4.04 8.53
N THR A 72 -5.59 5.09 8.79
CA THR A 72 -6.50 5.71 7.83
C THR A 72 -5.82 6.94 7.24
N ILE A 73 -5.67 6.96 5.91
CA ILE A 73 -4.94 8.00 5.17
C ILE A 73 -5.87 8.57 4.10
N MET A 74 -5.94 9.90 4.01
CA MET A 74 -6.59 10.57 2.88
C MET A 74 -5.76 10.36 1.62
N THR A 75 -6.25 9.52 0.71
CA THR A 75 -5.46 8.92 -0.36
C THR A 75 -6.05 9.31 -1.72
N PRO A 76 -5.25 9.79 -2.67
CA PRO A 76 -5.62 9.86 -4.09
C PRO A 76 -6.02 8.48 -4.60
N VAL A 77 -7.21 8.36 -5.17
CA VAL A 77 -7.71 7.08 -5.72
C VAL A 77 -8.07 7.17 -7.19
N SER A 78 -8.14 8.38 -7.76
CA SER A 78 -8.27 8.59 -9.20
C SER A 78 -7.86 10.01 -9.57
N GLY A 79 -7.67 10.23 -10.86
CA GLY A 79 -7.17 11.48 -11.45
C GLY A 79 -6.17 11.19 -12.55
N LEU A 80 -6.04 12.11 -13.50
CA LEU A 80 -5.15 11.93 -14.64
C LEU A 80 -4.51 13.27 -15.00
N PHE A 81 -3.18 13.27 -15.01
CA PHE A 81 -2.37 14.36 -15.52
C PHE A 81 -1.57 13.88 -16.71
N GLU A 82 -1.48 14.73 -17.73
CA GLU A 82 -0.65 14.50 -18.91
C GLU A 82 0.39 15.59 -19.05
N TYR A 83 1.51 15.22 -19.66
CA TYR A 83 2.65 16.09 -19.86
C TYR A 83 2.97 16.17 -21.35
N TYR A 84 3.15 17.39 -21.83
CA TYR A 84 3.41 17.69 -23.24
C TYR A 84 4.70 18.49 -23.40
N ASP A 85 5.42 18.26 -24.48
CA ASP A 85 6.60 19.06 -24.84
C ASP A 85 6.22 20.41 -25.48
N SER A 86 7.23 21.20 -25.88
CA SER A 86 7.03 22.51 -26.50
C SER A 86 6.33 22.47 -27.86
N ASP A 87 6.38 21.32 -28.54
CA ASP A 87 5.74 21.09 -29.83
C ASP A 87 4.34 20.44 -29.67
N ASN A 88 3.88 20.33 -28.42
CA ASN A 88 2.59 19.75 -28.03
C ASN A 88 2.47 18.26 -28.37
N TYR A 89 3.60 17.52 -28.38
CA TYR A 89 3.60 16.06 -28.37
C TYR A 89 3.44 15.55 -26.95
N TRP A 90 2.66 14.48 -26.80
CA TRP A 90 2.49 13.80 -25.52
C TRP A 90 3.79 13.12 -25.11
N VAL A 91 4.18 13.29 -23.85
CA VAL A 91 5.45 12.81 -23.28
C VAL A 91 5.20 11.74 -22.24
N ALA A 92 4.25 11.99 -21.34
CA ALA A 92 3.95 11.12 -20.23
C ALA A 92 2.59 11.41 -19.59
N SER A 93 2.14 10.49 -18.75
CA SER A 93 1.00 10.67 -17.86
C SER A 93 1.30 10.19 -16.44
N ILE A 94 0.51 10.68 -15.50
CA ILE A 94 0.39 10.16 -14.13
C ILE A 94 -1.08 9.88 -13.88
N ASP A 95 -1.40 8.60 -13.69
CA ASP A 95 -2.72 8.06 -13.39
C ASP A 95 -2.79 7.65 -11.92
N PHE A 96 -3.79 8.14 -11.19
CA PHE A 96 -3.99 7.89 -9.76
C PHE A 96 -4.92 6.71 -9.48
N GLY A 97 -5.33 5.95 -10.49
CA GLY A 97 -6.13 4.74 -10.34
C GLY A 97 -7.61 4.92 -10.65
N ASP A 98 -8.39 3.90 -10.31
CA ASP A 98 -9.79 3.73 -10.74
C ASP A 98 -10.82 3.95 -9.61
N GLY A 99 -10.36 4.38 -8.44
CA GLY A 99 -11.14 4.53 -7.22
C GLY A 99 -10.80 3.52 -6.12
N THR A 100 -9.95 2.52 -6.39
CA THR A 100 -9.47 1.60 -5.35
C THR A 100 -8.55 2.28 -4.35
N CYS A 101 -8.65 1.84 -3.09
CA CYS A 101 -7.70 2.24 -2.05
C CYS A 101 -6.41 1.42 -2.18
N ASP A 102 -5.37 2.05 -2.71
CA ASP A 102 -3.99 1.56 -2.66
C ASP A 102 -3.03 2.75 -2.53
N GLU A 103 -1.74 2.48 -2.46
CA GLU A 103 -0.69 3.50 -2.28
C GLU A 103 -0.07 3.93 -3.61
N TRP A 104 -0.59 3.50 -4.75
CA TRP A 104 0.11 3.54 -6.03
C TRP A 104 -0.53 4.54 -7.00
N ALA A 105 0.34 5.25 -7.71
CA ALA A 105 0.00 5.88 -8.97
C ALA A 105 0.87 5.28 -10.06
N THR A 106 0.32 5.21 -11.27
CA THR A 106 1.03 4.69 -12.43
C THR A 106 1.49 5.86 -13.29
N LYS A 107 2.78 5.90 -13.57
CA LYS A 107 3.37 6.80 -14.56
C LYS A 107 3.54 6.03 -15.87
N THR A 108 3.20 6.65 -16.99
CA THR A 108 3.40 6.09 -18.34
C THR A 108 4.11 7.11 -19.23
N TRP A 109 4.95 6.69 -20.18
CA TRP A 109 5.69 7.61 -21.05
C TRP A 109 5.91 7.05 -22.47
N ASP A 110 6.22 7.93 -23.41
CA ASP A 110 6.58 7.53 -24.77
C ASP A 110 8.00 6.93 -24.81
N VAL A 111 8.07 5.62 -25.03
CA VAL A 111 9.34 4.88 -25.14
C VAL A 111 10.19 5.30 -26.33
N ASN A 112 9.61 5.90 -27.37
CA ASN A 112 10.39 6.44 -28.49
C ASN A 112 11.13 7.71 -28.10
N MET A 113 10.53 8.51 -27.19
CA MET A 113 11.15 9.70 -26.63
C MET A 113 12.18 9.36 -25.55
N PHE A 114 11.94 8.27 -24.80
CA PHE A 114 12.80 7.80 -23.71
C PHE A 114 13.26 6.34 -23.93
N PRO A 115 14.12 6.08 -24.95
CA PRO A 115 14.52 4.73 -25.31
C PRO A 115 15.33 4.00 -24.22
N ASP A 116 15.97 4.75 -23.32
CA ASP A 116 16.70 4.19 -22.17
C ASP A 116 15.76 3.62 -21.09
N PHE A 117 14.46 3.91 -21.18
CA PHE A 117 13.42 3.46 -20.24
C PHE A 117 12.34 2.65 -20.99
N PRO A 118 12.66 1.43 -21.46
CA PRO A 118 11.81 0.69 -22.40
C PRO A 118 10.55 0.07 -21.77
N SER A 119 10.37 0.12 -20.44
CA SER A 119 9.13 -0.39 -19.82
C SER A 119 7.91 0.43 -20.20
N GLY A 120 8.09 1.73 -20.50
CA GLY A 120 7.01 2.66 -20.83
C GLY A 120 6.08 2.99 -19.66
N SER A 121 6.28 2.36 -18.50
CA SER A 121 5.49 2.58 -17.30
C SER A 121 6.24 2.15 -16.03
N GLU A 122 5.90 2.79 -14.91
CA GLU A 122 6.31 2.43 -13.55
C GLU A 122 5.24 2.86 -12.54
N ASP A 123 5.04 2.05 -11.50
CA ASP A 123 4.22 2.42 -10.35
C ASP A 123 5.10 3.09 -9.29
N PHE A 124 4.57 4.10 -8.62
CA PHE A 124 5.26 4.79 -7.54
C PHE A 124 4.31 5.13 -6.40
N SER A 125 4.86 5.18 -5.18
CA SER A 125 4.07 5.45 -3.98
C SER A 125 3.63 6.91 -3.93
N VAL A 126 2.33 7.14 -3.71
CA VAL A 126 1.78 8.48 -3.40
C VAL A 126 1.95 8.87 -1.93
N PHE A 127 2.63 8.04 -1.13
CA PHE A 127 2.91 8.28 0.28
C PHE A 127 4.39 8.58 0.56
N ASP A 128 4.61 9.45 1.54
CA ASP A 128 5.89 9.65 2.21
C ASP A 128 5.95 8.85 3.51
N TYR A 129 7.10 8.23 3.76
CA TYR A 129 7.35 7.41 4.94
C TYR A 129 8.39 8.08 5.84
N PHE A 130 7.96 8.63 6.97
CA PHE A 130 8.85 9.19 7.98
C PHE A 130 9.02 8.18 9.12
N GLY A 131 10.19 7.56 9.20
CA GLY A 131 10.60 6.77 10.36
C GLY A 131 11.36 7.63 11.36
N ASN A 132 11.05 7.48 12.66
CA ASN A 132 12.07 7.74 13.68
C ASN A 132 13.07 6.58 13.61
N LYS A 133 14.32 6.89 13.29
CA LYS A 133 15.43 5.92 13.41
C LYS A 133 15.72 5.62 14.88
#